data_AF-A0A957KW78-F1
#
_entry.id   AF-A0A957KW78-F1
#
_cell.length_a   1.000
_cell.length_b   1.000
_cell.length_c   1.000
_cell.angle_alpha   90.00
_cell.angle_beta   90.00
_cell.angle_gamma   90.00
#
_symmetry.space_group_name_H-M   'P 1'
#
loop_
_entity.id
_entity.type
_entity.pdbx_description
1 polymer ?
#
loop_
_entity_poly.entity_id
_entity_poly.type
_entity_poly.pdbx_seq_one_letter_code
_entity_poly.pdbx_strand_id
1 'polypeptide(L)'
;GYDAQTIISDGIVPAMTIVGEKFETAEFFLPEMMAAALAARGILELIRPRLAATHAAPAGRAVIGTVKGDLHDIGKNLVAMMLEGAGFEVIDLGPDVPAEKFIAAINEHKPGLVGLSALLTTTAPMMRVIVNAFQAA
;
A
#
# COMPACT_ATOMS: atom_id res chain seq x y z
N GLY A 1 -3.06 -27.43 12.02
CA GLY A 1 -2.90 -25.98 12.22
C GLY A 1 -3.36 -25.26 10.97
N TYR A 2 -3.55 -23.94 11.03
CA TYR A 2 -3.95 -23.12 9.88
C TYR A 2 -2.81 -22.99 8.86
N ASP A 3 -3.14 -22.93 7.57
CA ASP A 3 -2.15 -22.61 6.53
C ASP A 3 -1.83 -21.11 6.52
N ALA A 4 -0.73 -20.76 5.83
CA ALA A 4 -0.24 -19.39 5.79
C ALA A 4 -1.23 -18.40 5.15
N GLN A 5 -2.03 -18.86 4.19
CA GLN A 5 -2.99 -18.00 3.50
C GLN A 5 -4.19 -17.69 4.40
N THR A 6 -4.67 -18.69 5.15
CA THR A 6 -5.73 -18.55 6.14
C THR A 6 -5.33 -17.58 7.25
N ILE A 7 -4.06 -17.61 7.70
CA ILE A 7 -3.55 -16.65 8.69
C ILE A 7 -3.65 -15.21 8.16
N ILE A 8 -3.40 -15.00 6.86
CA ILE A 8 -3.52 -13.67 6.25
C ILE A 8 -4.98 -13.27 6.08
N SER A 9 -5.77 -14.09 5.40
CA SER A 9 -7.14 -13.74 5.00
C SER A 9 -8.10 -13.61 6.18
N ASP A 10 -7.92 -14.46 7.20
CA ASP A 10 -8.89 -14.57 8.29
C ASP A 10 -8.34 -13.95 9.60
N GLY A 11 -7.02 -13.73 9.66
CA GLY A 11 -6.36 -13.14 10.82
C GLY A 11 -5.93 -11.70 10.56
N ILE A 12 -4.92 -11.54 9.70
CA ILE A 12 -4.25 -10.25 9.53
C ILE A 12 -5.15 -9.23 8.82
N VAL A 13 -5.77 -9.58 7.69
CA VAL A 13 -6.59 -8.65 6.90
C VAL A 13 -7.74 -8.07 7.73
N PRO A 14 -8.58 -8.86 8.43
CA PRO A 14 -9.66 -8.30 9.25
C PRO A 14 -9.14 -7.45 10.41
N ALA A 15 -8.01 -7.83 11.03
CA ALA A 15 -7.40 -7.03 12.09
C ALA A 15 -6.95 -5.65 11.57
N MET A 16 -6.36 -5.60 10.36
CA MET A 16 -5.97 -4.35 9.73
C MET A 16 -7.17 -3.47 9.37
N THR A 17 -8.29 -4.06 8.97
CA THR A 17 -9.56 -3.34 8.77
C THR A 17 -10.02 -2.66 10.06
N ILE A 18 -10.02 -3.39 11.18
CA ILE A 18 -10.42 -2.85 12.49
C ILE A 18 -9.48 -1.69 12.92
N VAL A 19 -8.18 -1.80 12.67
CA VAL A 19 -7.22 -0.72 12.97
C VAL A 19 -7.55 0.54 12.17
N GLY A 20 -7.88 0.39 10.88
CA GLY A 20 -8.32 1.49 10.03
C GLY A 20 -9.60 2.15 10.54
N GLU A 21 -10.61 1.36 10.90
CA GLU A 21 -11.87 1.84 11.47
C GLU A 21 -11.63 2.62 12.78
N LYS A 22 -10.78 2.09 13.68
CA LYS A 22 -10.44 2.75 14.93
C LYS A 22 -9.66 4.06 14.73
N PHE A 23 -8.86 4.14 13.69
CA PHE A 23 -8.20 5.40 13.32
C PHE A 23 -9.22 6.42 12.80
N GLU A 24 -10.19 5.99 11.99
CA GLU A 24 -11.28 6.84 11.49
C GLU A 24 -12.15 7.40 12.63
N THR A 25 -12.46 6.58 13.64
CA THR A 25 -13.24 7.02 14.82
C THR A 25 -12.42 7.77 15.87
N ALA A 26 -11.14 8.05 15.60
CA ALA A 26 -10.19 8.67 16.53
C ALA A 26 -10.00 7.92 17.86
N GLU A 27 -10.29 6.61 17.87
CA GLU A 27 -9.93 5.72 18.98
C GLU A 27 -8.44 5.37 18.95
N PHE A 28 -7.88 5.19 17.75
CA PHE A 28 -6.47 4.97 17.50
C PHE A 28 -5.84 6.19 16.83
N PHE A 29 -4.56 6.41 17.13
CA PHE A 29 -3.75 7.44 16.49
C PHE A 29 -2.62 6.80 15.68
N LEU A 30 -1.74 7.65 15.15
CA LEU A 30 -0.64 7.23 14.32
C LEU A 30 0.27 6.15 14.98
N PRO A 31 0.63 6.25 16.28
CA PRO A 31 1.46 5.23 16.93
C PRO A 31 0.82 3.85 16.93
N GLU A 32 -0.48 3.75 17.21
CA GLU A 32 -1.21 2.48 17.23
C GLU A 32 -1.30 1.87 15.83
N MET A 33 -1.56 2.68 14.80
CA MET A 33 -1.56 2.24 13.41
C MET A 33 -0.19 1.68 13.00
N MET A 34 0.89 2.41 13.30
CA MET A 34 2.25 1.95 13.00
C MET A 34 2.59 0.65 13.74
N ALA A 35 2.24 0.55 15.01
CA ALA A 35 2.47 -0.65 15.81
C ALA A 35 1.75 -1.88 15.21
N ALA A 36 0.48 -1.72 14.82
CA ALA A 36 -0.29 -2.79 14.19
C ALA A 36 0.29 -3.21 12.83
N ALA A 37 0.68 -2.24 11.99
CA ALA A 37 1.31 -2.51 10.70
C ALA A 37 2.61 -3.31 10.85
N LEU A 38 3.46 -2.89 11.79
CA LEU A 38 4.74 -3.54 12.06
C LEU A 38 4.54 -4.96 12.60
N ALA A 39 3.54 -5.17 13.46
CA ALA A 39 3.17 -6.50 13.93
C ALA A 39 2.70 -7.40 12.77
N ALA A 40 1.79 -6.90 11.92
CA ALA A 40 1.31 -7.62 10.75
C ALA A 40 2.44 -7.99 9.78
N ARG A 41 3.33 -7.04 9.49
CA ARG A 41 4.51 -7.27 8.65
C ARG A 41 5.46 -8.30 9.26
N GLY A 42 5.70 -8.25 10.57
CA GLY A 42 6.50 -9.26 11.27
C GLY A 42 5.91 -10.67 11.14
N ILE A 43 4.58 -10.80 11.22
CA ILE A 43 3.91 -12.09 10.97
C ILE A 43 4.13 -12.54 9.52
N LEU A 44 3.97 -11.64 8.54
CA LEU A 44 4.20 -11.94 7.12
C LEU A 44 5.63 -12.43 6.87
N GLU A 45 6.64 -11.78 7.47
CA GLU A 45 8.04 -12.20 7.37
C GLU A 45 8.27 -13.63 7.88
N LEU A 46 7.59 -14.03 8.96
CA LEU A 46 7.65 -15.39 9.50
C LEU A 46 7.00 -16.45 8.58
N ILE A 47 5.92 -16.09 7.87
CA ILE A 47 5.17 -17.03 7.03
C ILE A 47 5.56 -16.99 5.55
N ARG A 48 6.31 -15.98 5.09
CA ARG A 48 6.83 -15.84 3.71
C ARG A 48 7.49 -17.11 3.15
N PRO A 49 8.37 -17.82 3.88
CA PRO A 49 8.97 -19.05 3.36
C PRO A 49 7.93 -20.13 3.02
N ARG A 50 6.82 -20.17 3.77
CA ARG A 50 5.72 -21.12 3.52
C ARG A 50 4.80 -20.68 2.39
N LEU A 51 4.55 -19.37 2.24
CA LEU A 51 3.81 -18.83 1.10
C LEU A 51 4.54 -19.09 -0.23
N ALA A 52 5.87 -18.95 -0.22
CA ALA A 52 6.70 -19.22 -1.40
C ALA A 52 6.65 -20.70 -1.80
N ALA A 53 6.64 -21.62 -0.82
CA ALA A 53 6.54 -23.05 -1.08
C ALA A 53 5.20 -23.44 -1.72
N THR A 54 4.12 -22.73 -1.40
CA THR A 54 2.77 -22.99 -1.92
C THR A 54 2.41 -22.17 -3.16
N HIS A 55 3.32 -21.34 -3.68
CA HIS A 55 3.02 -20.36 -4.75
C HIS A 55 1.78 -19.50 -4.43
N ALA A 56 1.58 -19.18 -3.14
CA ALA A 56 0.44 -18.38 -2.73
C ALA A 56 0.55 -16.97 -3.32
N ALA A 57 -0.50 -16.54 -4.01
CA ALA A 57 -0.57 -15.18 -4.56
C ALA A 57 -0.74 -14.15 -3.43
N PRO A 58 -0.20 -12.94 -3.58
CA PRO A 58 -0.50 -11.83 -2.66
C PRO A 58 -2.01 -11.52 -2.70
N ALA A 59 -2.52 -10.88 -1.63
CA ALA A 59 -3.93 -10.48 -1.56
C ALA A 59 -4.32 -9.49 -2.67
N GLY A 60 -3.35 -8.72 -3.14
CA GLY A 60 -3.46 -7.81 -4.26
C GLY A 60 -2.11 -7.14 -4.52
N ARG A 61 -2.05 -6.32 -5.57
CA ARG A 61 -0.85 -5.54 -5.91
C ARG A 61 -1.19 -4.07 -6.00
N ALA A 62 -0.39 -3.24 -5.35
CA ALA A 62 -0.55 -1.80 -5.33
C ALA A 62 0.71 -1.09 -5.85
N VAL A 63 0.54 -0.07 -6.69
CA VAL A 63 1.59 0.91 -7.01
C VAL A 63 1.26 2.19 -6.26
N ILE A 64 2.21 2.75 -5.51
CA ILE A 64 2.00 3.99 -4.76
C ILE A 64 3.17 4.96 -4.96
N GLY A 65 2.92 6.27 -5.01
CA GLY A 65 3.97 7.28 -5.13
C GLY A 65 3.49 8.67 -4.73
N THR A 66 4.41 9.56 -4.35
CA THR A 66 4.11 10.99 -4.20
C THR A 66 4.34 11.68 -5.53
N VAL A 67 3.37 12.48 -5.96
CA VAL A 67 3.38 13.10 -7.29
C VAL A 67 4.54 14.09 -7.45
N LYS A 68 4.92 14.33 -8.70
CA LYS A 68 5.96 15.29 -9.09
C LYS A 68 5.80 16.65 -8.39
N GLY A 69 6.91 17.18 -7.90
CA GLY A 69 6.99 18.44 -7.16
C GLY A 69 6.63 18.33 -5.69
N ASP A 70 6.26 17.14 -5.20
CA ASP A 70 5.90 16.90 -3.81
C ASP A 70 6.82 15.86 -3.16
N LEU A 71 7.45 16.26 -2.06
CA LEU A 71 8.40 15.46 -1.29
C LEU A 71 7.79 14.84 -0.03
N HIS A 72 6.53 15.15 0.29
CA HIS A 72 5.90 14.66 1.51
C HIS A 72 5.49 13.19 1.33
N ASP A 73 6.13 12.31 2.08
CA ASP A 73 5.98 10.87 1.93
C ASP A 73 5.57 10.14 3.21
N ILE A 74 5.52 10.81 4.37
CA ILE A 74 5.16 10.17 5.65
C ILE A 74 3.78 9.49 5.57
N GLY A 75 2.76 10.21 5.10
CA GLY A 75 1.41 9.66 4.94
C GLY A 75 1.36 8.52 3.92
N LYS A 76 2.08 8.67 2.80
CA LYS A 76 2.23 7.62 1.78
C LYS A 76 2.87 6.36 2.35
N ASN A 77 3.96 6.50 3.09
CA ASN A 77 4.71 5.39 3.69
C ASN A 77 3.85 4.65 4.73
N LEU A 78 3.03 5.38 5.49
CA LEU A 78 2.05 4.77 6.39
C LEU A 78 1.04 3.92 5.62
N VAL A 79 0.45 4.45 4.54
CA VAL A 79 -0.51 3.70 3.70
C VAL A 79 0.16 2.49 3.04
N ALA A 80 1.40 2.63 2.55
CA ALA A 80 2.17 1.52 2.01
C ALA A 80 2.37 0.41 3.05
N MET A 81 2.77 0.79 4.28
CA MET A 81 2.96 -0.15 5.38
C MET A 81 1.65 -0.84 5.80
N MET A 82 0.53 -0.12 5.79
CA MET A 82 -0.80 -0.69 6.03
C MET A 82 -1.18 -1.73 4.98
N LEU A 83 -0.95 -1.42 3.70
CA LEU A 83 -1.23 -2.33 2.59
C LEU A 83 -0.34 -3.58 2.65
N GLU A 84 0.96 -3.41 2.91
CA GLU A 84 1.88 -4.52 3.16
C GLU A 84 1.38 -5.39 4.31
N GLY A 85 1.00 -4.78 5.43
CA GLY A 85 0.41 -5.47 6.58
C GLY A 85 -0.85 -6.25 6.20
N ALA A 86 -1.70 -5.71 5.34
CA ALA A 86 -2.87 -6.40 4.79
C ALA A 86 -2.56 -7.44 3.70
N GLY A 87 -1.28 -7.79 3.48
CA GLY A 87 -0.86 -8.84 2.55
C GLY A 87 -0.80 -8.42 1.08
N PHE A 88 -0.81 -7.11 0.79
CA PHE A 88 -0.55 -6.62 -0.56
C PHE A 88 0.94 -6.69 -0.91
N GLU A 89 1.21 -6.92 -2.19
CA GLU A 89 2.50 -6.57 -2.79
C GLU A 89 2.48 -5.09 -3.15
N VAL A 90 3.32 -4.29 -2.49
CA VAL A 90 3.37 -2.83 -2.68
C VAL A 90 4.63 -2.43 -3.44
N ILE A 91 4.43 -1.72 -4.54
CA ILE A 91 5.49 -1.08 -5.34
C ILE A 91 5.46 0.41 -5.02
N ASP A 92 6.40 0.84 -4.18
CA ASP A 92 6.54 2.25 -3.80
C ASP A 92 7.52 2.96 -4.75
N LEU A 93 7.00 3.94 -5.50
CA LEU A 93 7.77 4.74 -6.45
C LEU A 93 8.58 5.86 -5.80
N GLY A 94 8.36 6.12 -4.51
CA GLY A 94 8.99 7.15 -3.71
C GLY A 94 8.30 8.52 -3.82
N PRO A 95 8.98 9.59 -3.36
CA PRO A 95 8.55 10.96 -3.56
C PRO A 95 8.92 11.51 -4.95
N ASP A 96 8.34 12.67 -5.31
CA ASP A 96 8.63 13.42 -6.55
C ASP A 96 8.57 12.58 -7.84
N VAL A 97 7.46 11.85 -8.02
CA VAL A 97 7.32 10.87 -9.09
C VAL A 97 6.60 11.48 -10.30
N PRO A 98 7.24 11.52 -11.49
CA PRO A 98 6.62 12.00 -12.72
C PRO A 98 5.59 11.00 -13.26
N ALA A 99 4.64 11.47 -14.06
CA ALA A 99 3.53 10.66 -14.54
C ALA A 99 3.99 9.47 -15.39
N GLU A 100 5.03 9.64 -16.18
CA GLU A 100 5.62 8.60 -17.03
C GLU A 100 6.11 7.41 -16.20
N LYS A 101 6.66 7.66 -15.01
CA LYS A 101 7.11 6.60 -14.09
C LYS A 101 5.92 5.84 -13.49
N PHE A 102 4.81 6.52 -13.19
CA PHE A 102 3.57 5.83 -12.80
C PHE A 102 3.05 4.94 -13.92
N ILE A 103 2.95 5.44 -15.16
CA ILE A 103 2.44 4.66 -16.29
C ILE A 103 3.33 3.45 -16.56
N ALA A 104 4.66 3.62 -16.52
CA ALA A 104 5.60 2.51 -16.67
C ALA A 104 5.39 1.44 -15.59
N ALA A 105 5.30 1.83 -14.32
CA ALA A 105 5.08 0.90 -13.22
C ALA A 105 3.71 0.19 -13.30
N ILE A 106 2.66 0.89 -13.72
CA ILE A 106 1.34 0.30 -13.92
C ILE A 106 1.37 -0.75 -15.04
N ASN A 107 2.03 -0.46 -16.15
CA ASN A 107 2.15 -1.40 -17.28
C ASN A 107 3.01 -2.62 -16.93
N GLU A 108 4.11 -2.42 -16.21
CA GLU A 108 5.03 -3.48 -15.80
C GLU A 108 4.38 -4.40 -14.76
N HIS A 109 3.81 -3.81 -13.72
CA HIS A 109 3.34 -4.56 -12.56
C HIS A 109 1.87 -4.93 -12.60
N LYS A 110 1.06 -4.31 -13.50
CA LYS A 110 -0.39 -4.55 -13.61
C LYS A 110 -1.10 -4.56 -12.25
N PRO A 111 -0.94 -3.49 -11.44
CA PRO A 111 -1.51 -3.46 -10.11
C PRO A 111 -3.04 -3.39 -10.16
N GLY A 112 -3.69 -3.94 -9.14
CA GLY A 112 -5.14 -3.75 -8.92
C GLY A 112 -5.47 -2.43 -8.22
N LEU A 113 -4.46 -1.75 -7.66
CA LEU A 113 -4.59 -0.49 -6.93
C LEU A 113 -3.47 0.48 -7.31
N VAL A 114 -3.82 1.75 -7.53
CA VAL A 114 -2.84 2.84 -7.71
C VAL A 114 -3.11 3.92 -6.68
N GLY A 115 -2.12 4.21 -5.83
CA GLY A 115 -2.16 5.27 -4.84
C GLY A 115 -1.34 6.49 -5.26
N LEU A 116 -1.96 7.66 -5.25
CA LEU A 116 -1.28 8.93 -5.51
C LEU A 116 -1.27 9.75 -4.24
N SER A 117 -0.10 10.26 -3.83
CA SER A 117 0.07 11.13 -2.67
C SER A 117 0.43 12.55 -3.11
N ALA A 118 -0.21 13.54 -2.50
CA ALA A 118 0.15 14.96 -2.61
C ALA A 118 -0.33 15.66 -1.33
N LEU A 119 0.55 16.45 -0.72
CA LEU A 119 0.22 17.27 0.44
C LEU A 119 -0.07 18.71 0.03
N LEU A 120 0.65 19.23 -0.97
CA LEU A 120 0.52 20.63 -1.38
C LEU A 120 -0.64 20.80 -2.37
N THR A 121 -1.42 21.86 -2.21
CA THR A 121 -2.48 22.21 -3.17
C THR A 121 -1.92 22.53 -4.57
N THR A 122 -0.67 22.96 -4.64
CA THR A 122 0.04 23.24 -5.89
C THR A 122 0.46 21.97 -6.64
N THR A 123 0.63 20.84 -5.94
CA THR A 123 1.04 19.55 -6.52
C THR A 123 -0.14 18.62 -6.75
N ALA A 124 -1.26 18.79 -6.02
CA ALA A 124 -2.49 18.02 -6.20
C ALA A 124 -2.99 17.90 -7.67
N PRO A 125 -2.90 18.95 -8.54
CA PRO A 125 -3.27 18.81 -9.95
C PRO A 125 -2.48 17.74 -10.72
N MET A 126 -1.28 17.36 -10.27
CA MET A 126 -0.50 16.29 -10.88
C MET A 126 -1.21 14.94 -10.80
N MET A 127 -2.07 14.71 -9.81
CA MET A 127 -2.90 13.50 -9.75
C MET A 127 -3.79 13.38 -10.99
N ARG A 128 -4.42 14.48 -11.41
CA ARG A 128 -5.25 14.52 -12.62
C ARG A 128 -4.43 14.23 -13.87
N VAL A 129 -3.20 14.76 -13.95
CA VAL A 129 -2.28 14.50 -15.07
C VAL A 129 -1.98 13.01 -15.18
N ILE A 130 -1.69 12.33 -14.06
CA ILE A 130 -1.40 10.89 -14.03
C ILE A 130 -2.62 10.08 -14.46
N VAL A 131 -3.81 10.39 -13.91
CA VAL A 131 -5.06 9.70 -14.26
C VAL A 131 -5.38 9.87 -15.74
N ASN A 132 -5.24 11.09 -16.29
CA ASN A 132 -5.46 11.34 -17.71
C ASN A 132 -4.44 10.57 -18.58
N ALA A 133 -3.17 10.54 -18.18
CA ALA A 133 -2.13 9.80 -18.90
C ALA A 133 -2.41 8.29 -18.91
N PHE A 134 -2.94 7.75 -17.82
CA PHE A 134 -3.35 6.35 -17.74
C PHE A 134 -4.55 6.04 -18.64
N GLN A 135 -5.55 6.93 -18.71
CA GLN A 135 -6.73 6.75 -19.56
C GLN A 135 -6.44 6.89 -21.06
N ALA A 136 -5.35 7.57 -21.42
CA ALA A 136 -4.93 7.76 -22.81
C ALA A 136 -3.99 6.66 -23.33
N ALA A 137 -3.48 5.81 -22.44
CA ALA A 137 -2.61 4.67 -22.75
C ALA A 137 -3.42 3.40 -23.03
#